data_AF-A0A7V9FZE6-F1
#
_entry.id   AF-A0A7V9FZE6-F1
#
_cell.length_a   1.000
_cell.length_b   1.000
_cell.length_c   1.000
_cell.angle_alpha   90.00
_cell.angle_beta   90.00
_cell.angle_gamma   90.00
#
_symmetry.space_group_name_H-M   'P 1'
#
loop_
_entity.id
_entity.type
_entity.pdbx_description
1 polymer ?
#
loop_
_entity_poly.entity_id
_entity_poly.type
_entity_poly.pdbx_seq_one_letter_code
_entity_poly.pdbx_strand_id
1 'polypeptide(L)' 'MPVPELSPIEEQVVLLVTAGQSNRAVADELRLSLRTIEWHLARARRKLERAATLHNRVLEAGAPARTEGEQ' A
#
# COMPACT_ATOMS: atom_id res chain seq x y z
N MET A 1 11.20 -0.19 -6.44
CA MET A 1 11.33 -1.56 -5.88
C MET A 1 9.91 -2.08 -5.74
N PRO A 2 9.57 -3.26 -6.28
CA PRO A 2 8.20 -3.77 -6.22
C PRO A 2 7.81 -4.10 -4.78
N VAL A 3 6.57 -3.78 -4.40
CA VAL A 3 6.02 -4.17 -3.09
C VAL A 3 5.68 -5.66 -3.17
N PRO A 4 6.39 -6.56 -2.45
CA PRO A 4 6.37 -8.00 -2.72
C PRO A 4 4.98 -8.67 -2.66
N GLU A 5 4.05 -8.07 -1.93
CA GLU A 5 2.70 -8.61 -1.75
C GLU A 5 1.72 -8.14 -2.83
N LEU A 6 2.00 -7.06 -3.55
CA LEU A 6 1.13 -6.55 -4.62
C LEU A 6 1.33 -7.35 -5.90
N SER A 7 0.24 -7.60 -6.63
CA SER A 7 0.36 -8.09 -8.00
C SER A 7 0.86 -6.97 -8.93
N PRO A 8 1.41 -7.30 -10.12
CA PRO A 8 1.87 -6.28 -11.06
C PRO A 8 0.79 -5.26 -11.47
N ILE A 9 -0.47 -5.70 -11.57
CA ILE A 9 -1.60 -4.80 -11.88
C ILE A 9 -1.97 -3.96 -10.65
N GLU A 10 -1.98 -4.54 -9.45
CA GLU A 10 -2.24 -3.78 -8.22
C GLU A 10 -1.18 -2.70 -8.01
N GLU A 11 0.10 -3.00 -8.28
CA GLU A 11 1.20 -2.03 -8.22
C GLU A 11 1.02 -0.90 -9.24
N GLN A 12 0.77 -1.22 -10.52
CA GLN A 12 0.52 -0.21 -11.56
C GLN A 12 -0.65 0.70 -11.20
N VAL A 13 -1.77 0.13 -10.76
CA VAL A 13 -2.96 0.90 -10.38
C VAL A 13 -2.66 1.85 -9.22
N VAL A 14 -1.95 1.39 -8.19
CA VAL A 14 -1.55 2.23 -7.05
C VAL A 14 -0.64 3.37 -7.52
N LEU A 15 0.37 3.08 -8.34
CA LEU A 15 1.32 4.09 -8.82
C LEU A 15 0.64 5.20 -9.63
N LEU A 16 -0.32 4.85 -10.50
CA LEU A 16 -1.03 5.84 -11.31
C LEU A 16 -1.96 6.71 -10.45
N VAL A 17 -2.65 6.11 -9.48
CA VAL A 17 -3.50 6.86 -8.54
C VAL A 17 -2.68 7.77 -7.64
N THR A 18 -1.53 7.33 -7.13
CA THR A 18 -0.64 8.19 -6.32
C THR A 18 0.03 9.29 -7.13
N ALA A 19 0.15 9.12 -8.46
CA ALA A 19 0.52 10.19 -9.39
C ALA A 19 -0.62 11.20 -9.66
N GLY A 20 -1.79 11.02 -9.02
CA GLY A 20 -2.92 11.95 -9.12
C GLY A 20 -3.95 11.58 -10.20
N GLN A 21 -3.80 10.44 -10.89
CA GLN A 21 -4.80 10.01 -11.87
C GLN A 21 -6.10 9.55 -11.22
N SER A 22 -7.23 9.86 -11.86
CA SER A 22 -8.54 9.34 -11.45
C SER A 22 -8.70 7.86 -11.81
N ASN A 23 -9.53 7.12 -11.08
CA ASN A 23 -9.81 5.70 -11.38
C ASN A 23 -10.32 5.48 -12.81
N ARG A 24 -11.04 6.45 -13.39
CA ARG A 24 -11.49 6.41 -14.79
C ARG A 24 -10.31 6.52 -15.76
N ALA A 25 -9.43 7.49 -15.55
CA ALA A 25 -8.24 7.66 -16.39
C ALA A 25 -7.33 6.41 -16.34
N VAL A 26 -7.16 5.83 -15.14
CA VAL A 26 -6.42 4.57 -14.97
C VAL A 26 -7.10 3.39 -15.67
N ALA A 27 -8.44 3.32 -15.63
CA ALA A 27 -9.20 2.29 -16.33
C ALA A 27 -8.99 2.38 -17.85
N ASP A 28 -9.04 3.60 -18.39
CA ASP A 28 -8.82 3.87 -19.82
C ASP A 28 -7.37 3.53 -20.23
N GLU A 29 -6.37 3.96 -19.44
CA GLU A 29 -4.95 3.70 -19.70
C GLU A 29 -4.62 2.20 -19.71
N LEU A 30 -5.13 1.46 -18.73
CA LEU A 30 -4.90 0.02 -18.61
C LEU A 30 -5.86 -0.83 -19.45
N ARG A 31 -6.81 -0.21 -20.16
CA ARG A 31 -7.89 -0.87 -20.93
C ARG A 31 -8.68 -1.89 -20.09
N LEU A 32 -9.00 -1.50 -18.86
CA LEU A 32 -9.79 -2.28 -17.91
C LEU A 32 -11.09 -1.57 -17.57
N SER A 33 -12.06 -2.29 -17.02
CA SER A 33 -13.28 -1.64 -16.53
C SER A 33 -13.00 -0.84 -15.26
N LEU A 34 -13.75 0.24 -15.03
CA LEU A 34 -13.69 1.00 -13.77
C LEU A 34 -13.89 0.08 -12.54
N ARG A 35 -14.80 -0.89 -12.63
CA ARG A 35 -15.04 -1.86 -11.55
C ARG A 35 -13.86 -2.78 -11.30
N THR A 36 -13.11 -3.13 -12.35
CA THR A 36 -11.87 -3.90 -12.24
C THR A 36 -10.81 -3.07 -11.51
N ILE A 37 -10.67 -1.78 -11.84
CA ILE A 37 -9.76 -0.87 -11.14
C ILE A 37 -10.12 -0.75 -9.65
N GLU A 38 -11.39 -0.52 -9.32
CA GLU A 38 -11.87 -0.46 -7.93
C GLU A 38 -11.57 -1.74 -7.16
N TRP A 39 -11.73 -2.91 -7.80
CA TRP A 39 -11.40 -4.19 -7.21
C TRP A 39 -9.90 -4.34 -6.92
N HIS A 40 -9.04 -3.96 -7.87
CA HIS A 40 -7.58 -3.96 -7.66
C HIS A 40 -7.18 -3.00 -6.54
N LEU A 41 -7.73 -1.79 -6.50
CA LEU A 41 -7.49 -0.82 -5.44
C LEU A 41 -7.89 -1.36 -4.06
N ALA A 42 -9.07 -1.97 -3.95
CA ALA A 42 -9.53 -2.54 -2.69
C ALA A 42 -8.62 -3.68 -2.20
N ARG A 43 -8.07 -4.49 -3.11
CA ARG A 43 -7.12 -5.55 -2.76
C ARG A 43 -5.76 -4.99 -2.38
N ALA A 44 -5.23 -4.06 -3.16
CA ALA A 44 -3.96 -3.41 -2.90
C ALA A 44 -3.98 -2.71 -1.53
N ARG A 45 -5.04 -1.96 -1.24
CA ARG A 45 -5.23 -1.28 0.05
C ARG A 45 -5.14 -2.26 1.24
N ARG A 46 -5.86 -3.38 1.20
CA ARG A 46 -5.81 -4.39 2.27
C ARG A 46 -4.41 -4.97 2.48
N LYS A 47 -3.65 -5.19 1.40
CA LYS A 47 -2.27 -5.68 1.48
C LYS A 47 -1.35 -4.65 2.12
N LEU A 48 -1.44 -3.39 1.66
CA LEU A 48 -0.65 -2.29 2.20
C LEU A 48 -0.96 -2.02 3.68
N GLU A 49 -2.22 -2.08 4.10
CA GLU A 49 -2.61 -1.93 5.51
C GLU A 49 -2.01 -3.03 6.40
N ARG A 50 -2.01 -4.29 5.93
CA ARG A 50 -1.39 -5.42 6.65
C ARG A 50 0.12 -5.22 6.79
N ALA A 51 0.78 -4.83 5.71
CA ALA A 51 2.22 -4.56 5.71
C ALA A 51 2.59 -3.40 6.65
N ALA A 52 1.84 -2.29 6.60
CA ALA A 52 2.05 -1.15 7.48
C ALA A 52 1.80 -1.51 8.95
N THR A 53 0.76 -2.28 9.25
CA THR A 53 0.46 -2.73 10.62
C THR A 53 1.58 -3.60 11.18
N LEU A 54 2.07 -4.57 10.40
CA LEU A 54 3.19 -5.42 10.82
C LEU A 54 4.46 -4.59 11.03
N HIS A 55 4.75 -3.69 10.09
CA HIS A 55 5.89 -2.78 10.19
C HIS A 55 5.84 -1.92 11.47
N ASN A 56 4.69 -1.31 11.75
CA ASN A 56 4.49 -0.50 12.95
C ASN A 56 4.67 -1.32 14.23
N ARG A 57 4.14 -2.55 14.28
CA ARG A 57 4.33 -3.45 15.43
C ARG A 57 5.79 -3.80 15.67
N VAL A 58 6.58 -4.00 14.61
CA VAL A 58 8.02 -4.24 14.73
C VAL A 58 8.73 -3.03 15.31
N LEU A 59 8.37 -1.81 14.88
CA LEU A 59 8.92 -0.57 15.44
C LEU A 59 8.53 -0.38 16.90
N GLU A 60 7.28 -0.67 17.28
CA GLU A 60 6.79 -0.57 18.65
C GLU A 60 7.44 -1.60 19.58
N ALA A 61 7.62 -2.85 19.12
CA ALA A 61 8.30 -3.90 19.88
C ALA A 61 9.83 -3.71 19.96
N GLY A 62 10.41 -3.04 18.96
CA GLY A 62 11.84 -2.74 18.88
C GLY A 62 12.25 -1.42 19.52
N ALA A 63 11.30 -0.58 19.95
CA ALA A 63 11.61 0.61 20.74
C ALA A 63 12.17 0.15 22.10
N PRO A 64 13.48 0.37 22.39
CA PRO A 64 14.01 0.01 23.69
C PRO A 64 13.21 0.78 24.73
N ALA A 65 12.80 0.09 25.80
CA ALA A 65 12.48 0.73 27.07
C ALA A 65 13.59 1.75 27.28
N ARG A 66 13.23 3.03 27.17
CA ARG A 66 14.14 4.14 27.43
C ARG A 66 14.62 3.87 28.84
N THR A 67 15.81 3.31 28.97
CA THR A 67 16.45 3.09 30.25
C THR A 67 16.63 4.49 30.80
N GLU A 68 15.72 4.85 31.69
CA GLU A 68 15.89 5.95 32.63
C GLU A 68 17.08 5.56 33.50
N GLY A 69 18.29 5.79 32.99
CA GLY A 69 19.35 6.38 33.80
C GLY A 69 19.13 7.90 33.77
N GLU A 70 19.40 8.68 34.80
CA GLU A 70 20.21 8.49 35.99
C GLU A 70 19.59 9.36 37.09
N GLN A 71 19.48 8.84 38.32
CA GLN A 71 19.64 9.61 39.55
C GLN A 71 20.30 8.72 40.60
#